data_AF-A0A4S2MGI0-F1
#
_entry.id   AF-A0A4S2MGI0-F1
#
_cell.length_a   1.000
_cell.length_b   1.000
_cell.length_c   1.000
_cell.angle_alpha   90.00
_cell.angle_beta   90.00
_cell.angle_gamma   90.00
#
_symmetry.space_group_name_H-M   'P 1'
#
loop_
_entity.id
_entity.type
_entity.pdbx_description
1 polymer ?
#
loop_
_entity_poly.entity_id
_entity_poly.type
_entity_poly.pdbx_seq_one_letter_code
_entity_poly.pdbx_strand_id
1 'polypeptide(L)'
;MNPVAGTTHMSVMAPNLLVGLPPVAAHHMIHGVAPVAIPPAPPAEVTGSPNNTVYIRNLNEKIKRDELKKSLYAVFVQFGQILDIITSRTLKMRGQAFVVFDDVNSATTALRAMQSFPLYEKPMRIEFAKGDSDIIAKRKGTYVARPKALSRAAAAAAAEAAAAAAATFDASAGPQGGTSARAIRRRQQRAAAAAAAAAATSGAAVPPPPNMDGGVQPAMTQPAPPPINPAMIPDQPPNKILFLTNLPEDSDEAMLSMLFNQFSGYREVRMVPGRHDIAFVEFGNEIEAGAAKHGLQGFNIRPGRPIRITFAKK
;
A
#
# COMPACT_ATOMS: atom_id res chain seq x y z
N MET A 1 3.17 54.98 -64.82
CA MET A 1 1.91 55.55 -65.34
C MET A 1 0.74 55.02 -64.53
N ASN A 2 0.02 55.90 -63.83
CA ASN A 2 -1.38 55.69 -63.45
C ASN A 2 -2.28 56.07 -64.64
N PRO A 3 -3.56 55.68 -64.61
CA PRO A 3 -4.57 56.72 -64.48
C PRO A 3 -5.68 56.45 -63.43
N VAL A 4 -6.34 57.55 -63.09
CA VAL A 4 -7.30 57.84 -62.02
C VAL A 4 -8.71 58.02 -62.61
N ALA A 5 -9.76 57.70 -61.81
CA ALA A 5 -11.12 58.29 -61.74
C ALA A 5 -12.16 57.19 -61.45
N GLY A 6 -13.20 57.29 -60.63
CA GLY A 6 -13.83 58.39 -59.89
C GLY A 6 -15.32 58.06 -59.68
N THR A 7 -15.93 58.64 -58.64
CA THR A 7 -17.39 58.89 -58.45
C THR A 7 -18.19 57.99 -57.48
N THR A 8 -18.52 58.62 -56.36
CA THR A 8 -19.54 58.36 -55.34
C THR A 8 -20.94 58.77 -55.81
N HIS A 9 -22.01 58.08 -55.40
CA HIS A 9 -23.31 58.71 -55.11
C HIS A 9 -24.12 57.93 -54.04
N MET A 10 -24.79 58.71 -53.18
CA MET A 10 -25.51 58.37 -51.95
C MET A 10 -27.05 58.23 -52.14
N SER A 11 -27.72 57.82 -51.05
CA SER A 11 -29.13 58.10 -50.65
C SER A 11 -30.19 57.07 -51.11
N VAL A 12 -31.15 56.57 -50.31
CA VAL A 12 -32.15 57.18 -49.37
C VAL A 12 -32.64 56.06 -48.38
N MET A 13 -32.63 56.17 -47.04
CA MET A 13 -33.60 56.76 -46.06
C MET A 13 -35.02 56.12 -45.92
N ALA A 14 -35.18 55.24 -44.88
CA ALA A 14 -36.27 55.03 -43.87
C ALA A 14 -37.78 54.84 -44.26
N PRO A 15 -38.76 54.49 -43.37
CA PRO A 15 -38.74 54.19 -41.91
C PRO A 15 -39.63 53.00 -41.38
N ASN A 16 -39.53 52.81 -40.05
CA ASN A 16 -40.27 51.98 -39.05
C ASN A 16 -41.80 51.77 -39.15
N LEU A 17 -42.30 50.65 -38.58
CA LEU A 17 -43.53 50.53 -37.75
C LEU A 17 -43.51 49.15 -37.02
N LEU A 18 -43.35 49.04 -35.69
CA LEU A 18 -44.35 49.15 -34.61
C LEU A 18 -45.08 47.82 -34.23
N VAL A 19 -44.63 47.23 -33.10
CA VAL A 19 -45.38 46.61 -31.96
C VAL A 19 -46.39 45.47 -32.19
N GLY A 20 -46.27 44.39 -31.40
CA GLY A 20 -47.43 43.62 -30.91
C GLY A 20 -47.21 42.14 -30.59
N LEU A 21 -46.94 41.79 -29.32
CA LEU A 21 -47.40 40.53 -28.71
C LEU A 21 -48.95 40.57 -28.60
N PRO A 22 -49.71 39.44 -28.63
CA PRO A 22 -49.97 38.64 -27.42
C PRO A 22 -50.32 37.13 -27.73
N PRO A 23 -51.03 36.33 -26.88
CA PRO A 23 -50.44 35.16 -26.20
C PRO A 23 -51.21 33.80 -26.34
N VAL A 24 -50.52 32.72 -25.95
CA VAL A 24 -50.95 31.46 -25.26
C VAL A 24 -52.37 30.90 -25.48
N ALA A 25 -52.46 29.67 -26.04
CA ALA A 25 -53.02 28.45 -25.41
C ALA A 25 -53.37 27.34 -26.42
N ALA A 26 -52.82 26.13 -26.25
CA ALA A 26 -53.54 24.85 -26.49
C ALA A 26 -52.72 23.65 -25.98
N HIS A 27 -53.32 22.90 -25.04
CA HIS A 27 -52.87 21.60 -24.55
C HIS A 27 -53.18 20.48 -25.57
N HIS A 28 -52.23 19.59 -25.87
CA HIS A 28 -52.37 18.12 -25.68
C HIS A 28 -51.20 17.31 -26.26
N MET A 29 -50.49 16.62 -25.35
CA MET A 29 -49.98 15.25 -25.43
C MET A 29 -49.45 14.69 -26.76
N ILE A 30 -48.11 14.56 -26.86
CA ILE A 30 -47.45 13.36 -27.41
C ILE A 30 -46.16 13.09 -26.61
N HIS A 31 -45.94 11.82 -26.29
CA HIS A 31 -44.89 11.32 -25.40
C HIS A 31 -43.49 11.52 -25.99
N GLY A 32 -42.76 12.51 -25.47
CA GLY A 32 -41.33 12.67 -25.69
C GLY A 32 -40.60 12.51 -24.36
N VAL A 33 -39.84 11.43 -24.21
CA VAL A 33 -38.85 11.30 -23.13
C VAL A 33 -37.84 12.43 -23.36
N ALA A 34 -37.95 13.51 -22.59
CA ALA A 34 -36.97 14.57 -22.58
C ALA A 34 -35.59 13.97 -22.27
N PRO A 35 -34.51 14.38 -22.95
CA PRO A 35 -33.18 14.09 -22.46
C PRO A 35 -33.09 14.73 -21.07
N VAL A 36 -33.06 13.88 -20.04
CA VAL A 36 -32.72 14.30 -18.68
C VAL A 36 -31.33 14.91 -18.81
N ALA A 37 -31.28 16.24 -18.85
CA ALA A 37 -30.06 17.00 -18.65
C ALA A 37 -29.63 16.70 -17.21
N ILE A 38 -28.80 15.66 -17.07
CA ILE A 38 -28.10 15.37 -15.83
C ILE A 38 -27.35 16.67 -15.51
N PRO A 39 -27.67 17.37 -14.40
CA PRO A 39 -26.92 18.55 -14.02
C PRO A 39 -25.44 18.14 -13.96
N PRO A 40 -24.49 18.98 -14.44
CA PRO A 40 -23.08 18.66 -14.31
C PRO A 40 -22.83 18.35 -12.83
N ALA A 41 -22.44 17.11 -12.56
CA ALA A 41 -22.12 16.66 -11.23
C ALA A 41 -21.23 17.72 -10.57
N PRO A 42 -21.46 18.09 -9.30
CA PRO A 42 -20.64 19.08 -8.62
C PRO A 42 -19.17 18.71 -8.84
N PRO A 43 -18.30 19.68 -9.18
CA PRO A 43 -16.90 19.39 -9.48
C PRO A 43 -16.35 18.61 -8.30
N ALA A 44 -16.09 17.32 -8.51
CA ALA A 44 -15.56 16.45 -7.48
C ALA A 44 -14.37 17.18 -6.87
N GLU A 45 -14.47 17.50 -5.58
CA GLU A 45 -13.47 18.33 -4.91
C GLU A 45 -12.09 17.76 -5.20
N VAL A 46 -11.26 18.56 -5.86
CA VAL A 46 -9.91 18.18 -6.21
C VAL A 46 -9.12 18.17 -4.91
N THR A 47 -9.07 17.02 -4.26
CA THR A 47 -8.42 16.87 -2.95
C THR A 47 -6.92 16.72 -3.15
N GLY A 48 -6.19 17.80 -2.92
CA GLY A 48 -4.72 17.80 -2.85
C GLY A 48 -4.05 18.82 -3.77
N SER A 49 -2.76 19.05 -3.53
CA SER A 49 -1.92 19.88 -4.39
C SER A 49 -1.72 19.18 -5.74
N PRO A 50 -1.83 19.90 -6.88
CA PRO A 50 -1.63 19.33 -8.20
C PRO A 50 -0.26 18.65 -8.33
N ASN A 51 -0.26 17.41 -8.83
CA ASN A 51 0.95 16.62 -9.05
C ASN A 51 0.87 15.89 -10.40
N ASN A 52 2.01 15.63 -11.05
CA ASN A 52 2.11 14.78 -12.24
C ASN A 52 1.67 13.33 -11.97
N THR A 53 1.78 12.89 -10.71
CA THR A 53 1.41 11.54 -10.30
C THR A 53 0.04 11.49 -9.65
N VAL A 54 -0.77 10.56 -10.11
CA VAL A 54 -2.10 10.28 -9.59
C VAL A 54 -2.08 8.99 -8.77
N TYR A 55 -2.59 9.06 -7.54
CA TYR A 55 -2.78 7.91 -6.65
C TYR A 55 -4.19 7.36 -6.80
N ILE A 56 -4.30 6.06 -7.07
CA ILE A 56 -5.56 5.36 -7.25
C ILE A 56 -5.69 4.30 -6.17
N ARG A 57 -6.80 4.32 -5.43
CA ARG A 57 -7.16 3.34 -4.40
C ARG A 57 -8.52 2.70 -4.69
N ASN A 58 -8.84 1.66 -3.91
CA ASN A 58 -10.04 0.85 -4.07
C ASN A 58 -10.07 0.01 -5.37
N LEU A 59 -8.91 -0.35 -5.92
CA LEU A 59 -8.83 -1.24 -7.08
C LEU A 59 -9.18 -2.69 -6.69
N ASN A 60 -9.51 -3.51 -7.68
CA ASN A 60 -9.75 -4.94 -7.48
C ASN A 60 -8.44 -5.70 -7.29
N GLU A 61 -8.25 -6.32 -6.12
CA GLU A 61 -7.01 -6.99 -5.72
C GLU A 61 -6.83 -8.37 -6.38
N LYS A 62 -7.91 -8.97 -6.88
CA LYS A 62 -7.88 -10.30 -7.50
C LYS A 62 -7.15 -10.27 -8.85
N ILE A 63 -7.13 -9.12 -9.52
CA ILE A 63 -6.59 -8.95 -10.87
C ILE A 63 -5.05 -9.11 -10.89
N LYS A 64 -4.54 -9.68 -11.99
CA LYS A 64 -3.10 -9.85 -12.17
C LYS A 64 -2.38 -8.52 -12.29
N ARG A 65 -1.17 -8.38 -11.72
CA ARG A 65 -0.42 -7.10 -11.73
C ARG A 65 -0.26 -6.57 -13.16
N ASP A 66 0.12 -7.45 -14.08
CA ASP A 66 0.41 -7.06 -15.46
C ASP A 66 -0.87 -6.74 -16.25
N GLU A 67 -1.97 -7.42 -15.93
CA GLU A 67 -3.31 -7.13 -16.47
C GLU A 67 -3.85 -5.80 -15.94
N LEU A 68 -3.75 -5.57 -14.62
CA LEU A 68 -4.14 -4.32 -13.98
C LEU A 68 -3.36 -3.13 -14.57
N LYS A 69 -2.05 -3.29 -14.80
CA LYS A 69 -1.23 -2.26 -15.47
C LYS A 69 -1.72 -1.97 -16.89
N LYS A 70 -2.00 -3.00 -17.69
CA LYS A 70 -2.53 -2.85 -19.05
C LYS A 70 -3.88 -2.12 -19.06
N SER A 71 -4.77 -2.46 -18.14
CA SER A 71 -6.09 -1.83 -18.06
C SER A 71 -6.03 -0.39 -17.58
N LEU A 72 -5.17 -0.10 -16.58
CA LEU A 72 -4.92 1.28 -16.17
C LEU A 72 -4.29 2.08 -17.32
N TYR A 73 -3.34 1.51 -18.06
CA TYR A 73 -2.77 2.17 -19.23
C TYR A 73 -3.84 2.48 -20.29
N ALA A 74 -4.65 1.49 -20.65
CA ALA A 74 -5.70 1.62 -21.66
C ALA A 74 -6.71 2.72 -21.32
N VAL A 75 -7.05 2.85 -20.03
CA VAL A 75 -8.03 3.83 -19.56
C VAL A 75 -7.43 5.23 -19.44
N PHE A 76 -6.18 5.36 -19.01
CA PHE A 76 -5.58 6.66 -18.67
C PHE A 76 -4.78 7.31 -19.81
N VAL A 77 -4.39 6.55 -20.85
CA VAL A 77 -3.60 7.08 -21.97
C VAL A 77 -4.31 8.21 -22.73
N GLN A 78 -5.65 8.22 -22.72
CA GLN A 78 -6.46 9.25 -23.38
C GLN A 78 -6.29 10.67 -22.79
N PHE A 79 -5.83 10.79 -21.53
CA PHE A 79 -5.67 12.09 -20.88
C PHE A 79 -4.27 12.69 -21.08
N GLY A 80 -3.31 11.88 -21.51
CA GLY A 80 -1.94 12.32 -21.75
C GLY A 80 -0.93 11.17 -21.74
N GLN A 81 0.31 11.51 -22.03
CA GLN A 81 1.41 10.56 -22.05
C GLN A 81 1.72 10.05 -20.63
N ILE A 82 1.68 8.72 -20.47
CA ILE A 82 2.02 8.04 -19.22
C ILE A 82 3.51 7.66 -19.26
N LEU A 83 4.25 8.03 -18.23
CA LEU A 83 5.67 7.69 -18.07
C LEU A 83 5.85 6.33 -17.40
N ASP A 84 5.08 6.06 -16.34
CA ASP A 84 5.14 4.79 -15.61
C ASP A 84 3.83 4.51 -14.86
N ILE A 85 3.56 3.23 -14.62
CA ILE A 85 2.46 2.75 -13.78
C ILE A 85 3.03 1.81 -12.72
N ILE A 86 2.99 2.26 -11.47
CA ILE A 86 3.50 1.52 -10.31
C ILE A 86 2.32 0.84 -9.63
N THR A 87 2.31 -0.50 -9.66
CA THR A 87 1.35 -1.33 -8.94
C THR A 87 2.06 -2.51 -8.30
N SER A 88 1.58 -2.95 -7.14
CA SER A 88 2.11 -4.12 -6.45
C SER A 88 0.98 -4.88 -5.74
N ARG A 89 1.20 -6.18 -5.51
CA ARG A 89 0.25 -7.05 -4.79
C ARG A 89 0.67 -7.32 -3.35
N THR A 90 1.71 -6.66 -2.87
CA THR A 90 2.10 -6.77 -1.46
C THR A 90 0.97 -6.27 -0.57
N LEU A 91 0.88 -6.80 0.65
CA LEU A 91 -0.19 -6.50 1.59
C LEU A 91 -0.42 -4.99 1.79
N LYS A 92 0.65 -4.20 1.75
CA LYS A 92 0.61 -2.74 1.92
C LYS A 92 0.13 -1.98 0.67
N MET A 93 0.37 -2.51 -0.52
CA MET A 93 0.17 -1.80 -1.80
C MET A 93 -0.90 -2.43 -2.70
N ARG A 94 -1.47 -3.59 -2.31
CA ARG A 94 -2.56 -4.21 -3.07
C ARG A 94 -3.78 -3.29 -3.08
N GLY A 95 -4.50 -3.30 -4.19
CA GLY A 95 -5.65 -2.43 -4.39
C GLY A 95 -5.30 -0.95 -4.61
N GLN A 96 -4.00 -0.65 -4.79
CA GLN A 96 -3.47 0.69 -4.99
C GLN A 96 -2.57 0.75 -6.22
N ALA A 97 -2.54 1.91 -6.86
CA ALA A 97 -1.69 2.19 -8.01
C ALA A 97 -1.23 3.65 -8.00
N PHE A 98 -0.07 3.90 -8.59
CA PHE A 98 0.38 5.24 -8.96
C PHE A 98 0.52 5.28 -10.48
N VAL A 99 -0.16 6.23 -11.11
CA VAL A 99 -0.04 6.50 -12.54
C VAL A 99 0.71 7.83 -12.69
N VAL A 100 1.84 7.79 -13.37
CA VAL A 100 2.71 8.96 -13.55
C VAL A 100 2.51 9.51 -14.95
N PHE A 101 1.96 10.72 -15.05
CA PHE A 101 1.85 11.46 -16.31
C PHE A 101 3.08 12.31 -16.55
N ASP A 102 3.31 12.67 -17.82
CA ASP A 102 4.31 13.67 -18.15
C ASP A 102 3.90 15.08 -17.67
N ASP A 103 2.62 15.45 -17.86
CA ASP A 103 2.08 16.76 -17.50
C ASP A 103 1.11 16.70 -16.30
N VAL A 104 1.11 17.78 -15.49
CA VAL A 104 0.22 17.98 -14.35
C VAL A 104 -1.23 18.24 -14.80
N ASN A 105 -1.41 18.88 -15.96
CA ASN A 105 -2.76 19.13 -16.49
C ASN A 105 -3.44 17.82 -16.89
N SER A 106 -2.71 16.90 -17.54
CA SER A 106 -3.19 15.55 -17.85
C SER A 106 -3.64 14.81 -16.60
N ALA A 107 -2.84 14.86 -15.53
CA ALA A 107 -3.19 14.28 -14.23
C ALA A 107 -4.47 14.90 -13.62
N THR A 108 -4.63 16.22 -13.74
CA THR A 108 -5.80 16.95 -13.24
C THR A 108 -7.07 16.57 -14.01
N THR A 109 -7.00 16.48 -15.33
CA THR A 109 -8.11 16.06 -16.18
C THR A 109 -8.49 14.61 -15.90
N ALA A 110 -7.50 13.72 -15.79
CA ALA A 110 -7.70 12.32 -15.44
C ALA A 110 -8.40 12.16 -14.08
N LEU A 111 -7.98 12.92 -13.06
CA LEU A 111 -8.58 12.88 -11.73
C LEU A 111 -10.06 13.25 -11.77
N ARG A 112 -10.42 14.33 -12.49
CA ARG A 112 -11.82 14.79 -12.58
C ARG A 112 -12.69 13.84 -13.39
N ALA A 113 -12.18 13.33 -14.52
CA ALA A 113 -12.95 12.51 -15.44
C ALA A 113 -13.15 11.06 -14.96
N MET A 114 -12.15 10.49 -14.26
CA MET A 114 -12.14 9.07 -13.88
C MET A 114 -12.52 8.83 -12.42
N GLN A 115 -12.95 9.86 -11.69
CA GLN A 115 -13.33 9.70 -10.29
C GLN A 115 -14.53 8.77 -10.15
N SER A 116 -14.41 7.77 -9.27
CA SER A 116 -15.44 6.74 -9.05
C SER A 116 -15.74 5.87 -10.28
N PHE A 117 -14.90 5.89 -11.32
CA PHE A 117 -15.09 5.05 -12.49
C PHE A 117 -15.07 3.56 -12.12
N PRO A 118 -16.06 2.75 -12.54
CA PRO A 118 -16.08 1.32 -12.27
C PRO A 118 -15.00 0.60 -13.09
N LEU A 119 -13.98 0.06 -12.42
CA LEU A 119 -12.97 -0.79 -13.03
C LEU A 119 -12.94 -2.15 -12.34
N TYR A 120 -13.22 -3.21 -13.10
CA TYR A 120 -13.38 -4.57 -12.56
C TYR A 120 -14.36 -4.63 -11.38
N GLU A 121 -15.56 -4.06 -11.59
CA GLU A 121 -16.69 -4.06 -10.65
C GLU A 121 -16.50 -3.21 -9.38
N LYS A 122 -15.36 -2.52 -9.24
CA LYS A 122 -15.11 -1.62 -8.11
C LYS A 122 -14.95 -0.18 -8.59
N PRO A 123 -15.62 0.80 -7.95
CA PRO A 123 -15.42 2.21 -8.26
C PRO A 123 -14.04 2.64 -7.77
N MET A 124 -13.17 3.08 -8.67
CA MET A 124 -11.83 3.54 -8.30
C MET A 124 -11.90 4.93 -7.65
N ARG A 125 -11.05 5.18 -6.66
CA ARG A 125 -10.91 6.50 -6.05
C ARG A 125 -9.54 7.07 -6.37
N ILE A 126 -9.55 8.31 -6.83
CA ILE A 126 -8.41 9.00 -7.39
C ILE A 126 -8.11 10.24 -6.56
N GLU A 127 -6.84 10.42 -6.21
CA GLU A 127 -6.30 11.54 -5.43
C GLU A 127 -4.93 11.92 -6.03
N PHE A 128 -4.47 13.15 -5.81
CA PHE A 128 -3.09 13.49 -6.17
C PHE A 128 -2.09 12.78 -5.25
N ALA A 129 -0.93 12.39 -5.80
CA ALA A 129 0.14 11.83 -5.00
C ALA A 129 0.71 12.88 -4.03
N LYS A 130 1.10 12.43 -2.84
CA LYS A 130 1.66 13.30 -1.78
C LYS A 130 3.06 13.84 -2.11
N GLY A 131 3.78 13.20 -3.01
CA GLY A 131 5.12 13.58 -3.41
C GLY A 131 5.41 13.14 -4.83
N ASP A 132 6.47 13.71 -5.40
CA ASP A 132 6.86 13.44 -6.78
C ASP A 132 7.37 12.01 -6.93
N SER A 133 6.95 11.36 -8.02
CA SER A 133 7.47 10.05 -8.40
C SER A 133 8.94 10.12 -8.78
N ASP A 134 9.70 9.05 -8.50
CA ASP A 134 11.13 8.95 -8.79
C ASP A 134 11.50 9.35 -10.23
N ILE A 135 10.67 8.99 -11.22
CA ILE A 135 10.91 9.34 -12.63
C ILE A 135 10.77 10.84 -12.89
N ILE A 136 9.81 11.50 -12.24
CA ILE A 136 9.60 12.95 -12.32
C ILE A 136 10.73 13.67 -11.60
N ALA A 137 11.11 13.21 -10.41
CA ALA A 137 12.24 13.76 -9.67
C ALA A 137 13.56 13.64 -10.46
N LYS A 138 13.78 12.53 -11.18
CA LYS A 138 14.94 12.37 -12.07
C LYS A 138 14.93 13.35 -13.24
N ARG A 139 13.77 13.56 -13.86
CA ARG A 139 13.61 14.55 -14.95
C ARG A 139 13.80 15.98 -14.46
N LYS A 140 13.26 16.33 -13.30
CA LYS A 140 13.41 17.66 -12.68
C LYS A 140 14.81 17.91 -12.09
N GLY A 141 15.67 16.89 -12.03
CA GLY A 141 17.00 16.99 -11.40
C GLY A 141 16.96 17.06 -9.87
N THR A 142 15.80 16.83 -9.25
CA THR A 142 15.59 16.86 -7.78
C THR A 142 15.64 15.47 -7.15
N TYR A 143 16.05 14.45 -7.89
CA TYR A 143 16.08 13.06 -7.41
C TYR A 143 17.10 12.87 -6.29
N VAL A 144 16.59 12.69 -5.08
CA VAL A 144 17.39 12.21 -3.95
C VAL A 144 17.17 10.71 -3.84
N ALA A 145 18.21 9.93 -4.14
CA ALA A 145 18.16 8.48 -4.00
C ALA A 145 17.87 8.13 -2.54
N ARG A 146 16.67 7.60 -2.26
CA ARG A 146 16.31 7.16 -0.92
C ARG A 146 17.15 5.90 -0.59
N PRO A 147 18.07 5.95 0.38
CA PRO A 147 18.94 4.81 0.63
C PRO A 147 18.09 3.70 1.26
N LYS A 148 18.11 2.50 0.67
CA LYS A 148 17.25 1.37 1.11
C LYS A 148 17.47 1.00 2.59
N ALA A 149 18.66 1.26 3.15
CA ALA A 149 18.97 1.10 4.58
C ALA A 149 18.52 2.31 5.44
N LEU A 150 18.51 3.52 4.88
CA LEU A 150 18.15 4.74 5.61
C LEU A 150 16.64 5.00 5.64
N SER A 151 15.80 4.27 4.90
CA SER A 151 14.34 4.46 5.00
C SER A 151 13.73 4.00 6.33
N ARG A 152 14.36 3.01 7.00
CA ARG A 152 13.99 2.59 8.36
C ARG A 152 14.63 3.48 9.43
N ALA A 153 15.90 3.85 9.24
CA ALA A 153 16.63 4.70 10.18
C ALA A 153 16.18 6.17 10.14
N ALA A 154 15.90 6.74 8.97
CA ALA A 154 15.43 8.13 8.83
C ALA A 154 13.96 8.30 9.24
N ALA A 155 13.14 7.25 9.14
CA ALA A 155 11.78 7.27 9.70
C ALA A 155 11.79 7.27 11.24
N ALA A 156 12.76 6.58 11.85
CA ALA A 156 13.00 6.64 13.28
C ALA A 156 13.60 7.99 13.72
N ALA A 157 14.58 8.52 12.98
CA ALA A 157 15.19 9.81 13.27
C ALA A 157 14.24 11.00 13.08
N ALA A 158 13.31 10.94 12.12
CA ALA A 158 12.29 11.97 11.95
C ALA A 158 11.22 11.94 13.07
N ALA A 159 10.94 10.77 13.63
CA ALA A 159 10.07 10.63 14.81
C ALA A 159 10.79 11.14 16.09
N GLU A 160 12.10 10.91 16.19
CA GLU A 160 12.94 11.39 17.29
C GLU A 160 13.15 12.91 17.24
N ALA A 161 13.35 13.49 16.05
CA ALA A 161 13.45 14.94 15.87
C ALA A 161 12.11 15.66 16.16
N ALA A 162 10.97 15.04 15.85
CA ALA A 162 9.65 15.56 16.23
C ALA A 162 9.40 15.47 17.74
N ALA A 163 9.93 14.43 18.42
CA ALA A 163 9.88 14.32 19.88
C ALA A 163 10.83 15.32 20.58
N ALA A 164 12.00 15.59 20.01
CA ALA A 164 12.95 16.57 20.53
C ALA A 164 12.45 18.01 20.38
N ALA A 165 11.75 18.34 19.29
CA ALA A 165 11.13 19.67 19.11
C ALA A 165 9.96 19.93 20.08
N ALA A 166 9.30 18.87 20.57
CA ALA A 166 8.29 18.97 21.61
C ALA A 166 8.89 19.18 23.02
N ALA A 167 10.18 18.88 23.22
CA ALA A 167 10.87 19.00 24.50
C ALA A 167 11.59 20.36 24.71
N THR A 168 11.60 21.26 23.71
CA THR A 168 12.28 22.56 23.78
C THR A 168 11.36 23.74 24.15
N PHE A 169 10.18 23.50 24.71
CA PHE A 169 9.29 24.56 25.22
C PHE A 169 9.29 24.70 26.76
N ASP A 170 10.37 24.32 27.43
CA ASP A 170 10.61 24.69 28.82
C ASP A 170 12.10 24.99 29.05
N ALA A 171 12.36 26.04 29.82
CA ALA A 171 13.64 26.51 30.35
C ALA A 171 14.56 27.36 29.46
N SER A 172 14.09 28.58 29.14
CA SER A 172 14.94 29.76 28.98
C SER A 172 15.26 30.39 30.35
N ALA A 173 16.46 30.17 30.90
CA ALA A 173 17.19 31.12 31.77
C ALA A 173 18.58 30.56 32.10
N GLY A 174 19.62 31.24 31.64
CA GLY A 174 21.02 30.85 31.80
C GLY A 174 21.68 31.30 33.13
N PRO A 175 23.00 31.58 33.14
CA PRO A 175 23.95 30.73 33.86
C PRO A 175 24.86 31.50 34.83
N GLN A 176 25.32 30.89 35.94
CA GLN A 176 26.61 31.21 36.59
C GLN A 176 26.92 30.30 37.80
N GLY A 177 28.18 29.84 37.89
CA GLY A 177 28.86 29.63 39.18
C GLY A 177 29.33 28.21 39.53
N GLY A 178 30.66 28.00 39.53
CA GLY A 178 31.34 27.25 40.61
C GLY A 178 31.96 25.89 40.25
N THR A 179 33.19 25.91 39.74
CA THR A 179 34.10 24.76 39.62
C THR A 179 34.60 24.28 40.99
N SER A 180 34.06 23.18 41.51
CA SER A 180 34.73 22.41 42.56
C SER A 180 34.37 20.92 42.48
N ALA A 181 35.34 20.04 42.73
CA ALA A 181 35.18 18.58 42.68
C ALA A 181 34.10 18.03 43.64
N ARG A 182 33.76 18.80 44.69
CA ARG A 182 32.66 18.49 45.62
C ARG A 182 31.27 18.72 45.02
N ALA A 183 31.11 19.71 44.13
CA ALA A 183 29.84 19.98 43.44
C ALA A 183 29.53 18.91 42.37
N ILE A 184 30.56 18.38 41.71
CA ILE A 184 30.44 17.30 40.72
C ILE A 184 30.02 15.98 41.39
N ARG A 185 30.63 15.63 42.53
CA ARG A 185 30.20 14.45 43.32
C ARG A 185 28.78 14.57 43.85
N ARG A 186 28.38 15.74 44.36
CA ARG A 186 27.02 15.96 44.87
C ARG A 186 25.96 15.91 43.75
N ARG A 187 26.31 16.35 42.53
CA ARG A 187 25.46 16.23 41.33
C ARG A 187 25.37 14.78 40.83
N GLN A 188 26.48 14.04 40.80
CA GLN A 188 26.47 12.60 40.47
C GLN A 188 25.73 11.77 41.55
N GLN A 189 25.84 12.13 42.82
CA GLN A 189 25.11 11.47 43.91
C GLN A 189 23.61 11.82 43.93
N ARG A 190 23.20 13.05 43.56
CA ARG A 190 21.77 13.40 43.39
C ARG A 190 21.14 12.76 42.15
N ALA A 191 21.88 12.63 41.06
CA ALA A 191 21.43 11.91 39.86
C ALA A 191 21.28 10.40 40.12
N ALA A 192 22.15 9.81 40.95
CA ALA A 192 22.03 8.42 41.39
C ALA A 192 20.90 8.20 42.43
N ALA A 193 20.65 9.16 43.32
CA ALA A 193 19.58 9.07 44.31
C ALA A 193 18.16 9.27 43.72
N ALA A 194 18.02 10.06 42.64
CA ALA A 194 16.76 10.16 41.90
C ALA A 194 16.44 8.90 41.06
N ALA A 195 17.47 8.12 40.69
CA ALA A 195 17.30 6.84 40.00
C ALA A 195 16.97 5.66 40.97
N ALA A 196 17.28 5.79 42.27
CA ALA A 196 17.00 4.75 43.27
C ALA A 196 15.66 4.93 44.01
N ALA A 197 15.05 6.11 44.02
CA ALA A 197 13.77 6.36 44.70
C ALA A 197 12.51 5.99 43.88
N ALA A 198 12.67 5.49 42.65
CA ALA A 198 11.56 4.99 41.82
C ALA A 198 11.47 3.44 41.77
N ALA A 199 12.37 2.73 42.46
CA ALA A 199 12.37 1.27 42.53
C ALA A 199 12.41 0.80 44.00
N ALA A 200 11.28 0.23 44.45
CA ALA A 200 11.05 -0.54 45.69
C ALA A 200 10.55 0.21 46.95
N THR A 201 9.23 0.40 47.04
CA THR A 201 8.31 -0.08 48.10
C THR A 201 6.90 0.22 47.60
N SER A 202 5.95 -0.71 47.47
CA SER A 202 5.70 -1.90 48.28
C SER A 202 5.27 -3.12 47.46
N GLY A 203 5.89 -4.26 47.77
CA GLY A 203 5.20 -5.55 47.76
C GLY A 203 4.78 -5.93 49.19
N ALA A 204 3.94 -6.98 49.29
CA ALA A 204 3.48 -7.77 50.45
C ALA A 204 1.93 -7.71 50.58
N ALA A 205 1.11 -8.72 50.29
CA ALA A 205 1.03 -10.17 50.64
C ALA A 205 0.16 -10.46 51.90
N VAL A 206 -0.95 -11.20 51.73
CA VAL A 206 -1.65 -12.09 52.70
C VAL A 206 -2.44 -13.17 51.87
N PRO A 207 -2.63 -14.45 52.33
CA PRO A 207 -2.52 -15.69 51.52
C PRO A 207 -3.90 -16.37 51.17
N PRO A 208 -4.00 -17.66 50.71
CA PRO A 208 -5.13 -18.16 49.88
C PRO A 208 -6.27 -18.82 50.68
N PRO A 209 -7.38 -19.21 50.01
CA PRO A 209 -8.01 -20.52 50.23
C PRO A 209 -8.25 -21.30 48.92
N PRO A 210 -8.60 -22.59 49.01
CA PRO A 210 -8.41 -23.55 47.92
C PRO A 210 -9.67 -23.78 47.07
N ASN A 211 -9.38 -24.16 45.82
CA ASN A 211 -10.20 -24.92 44.89
C ASN A 211 -11.41 -24.27 44.23
N MET A 212 -11.55 -24.69 42.97
CA MET A 212 -12.66 -24.58 42.04
C MET A 212 -12.76 -23.31 41.20
N ASP A 213 -12.59 -23.60 39.92
CA ASP A 213 -13.24 -22.99 38.77
C ASP A 213 -12.68 -21.67 38.25
N GLY A 214 -12.59 -21.61 36.92
CA GLY A 214 -12.60 -20.35 36.20
C GLY A 214 -11.31 -19.55 36.16
N GLY A 215 -10.46 -19.88 35.18
CA GLY A 215 -9.82 -18.87 34.34
C GLY A 215 -8.70 -18.03 34.96
N VAL A 216 -7.45 -18.43 34.70
CA VAL A 216 -6.29 -17.53 34.76
C VAL A 216 -5.63 -17.42 33.39
N GLN A 217 -5.63 -16.17 32.89
CA GLN A 217 -4.61 -15.59 32.00
C GLN A 217 -3.23 -15.71 32.68
N PRO A 218 -2.06 -15.79 31.99
CA PRO A 218 -1.39 -14.57 31.50
C PRO A 218 -0.33 -14.74 30.35
N ALA A 219 0.26 -13.62 29.92
CA ALA A 219 1.46 -13.42 29.05
C ALA A 219 1.24 -13.20 27.53
N MET A 220 1.27 -11.94 27.07
CA MET A 220 1.36 -11.58 25.63
C MET A 220 2.82 -11.19 25.31
N THR A 221 3.78 -12.12 25.19
CA THR A 221 4.21 -12.81 23.95
C THR A 221 4.08 -11.99 22.66
N GLN A 222 5.15 -11.92 21.86
CA GLN A 222 5.06 -11.61 20.43
C GLN A 222 3.86 -12.37 19.86
N PRO A 223 3.02 -11.78 18.98
CA PRO A 223 2.04 -12.60 18.30
C PRO A 223 2.85 -13.62 17.50
N ALA A 224 2.88 -14.85 18.00
CA ALA A 224 3.24 -16.01 17.23
C ALA A 224 2.51 -15.86 15.89
N PRO A 225 3.17 -16.08 14.74
CA PRO A 225 2.42 -16.19 13.50
C PRO A 225 1.31 -17.20 13.78
N PRO A 226 0.05 -16.89 13.39
CA PRO A 226 -1.10 -17.70 13.74
C PRO A 226 -0.75 -19.16 13.49
N PRO A 227 -1.19 -20.10 14.36
CA PRO A 227 -1.02 -21.52 14.07
C PRO A 227 -1.49 -21.71 12.64
N ILE A 228 -0.56 -22.10 11.77
CA ILE A 228 -0.87 -22.33 10.38
C ILE A 228 -1.82 -23.51 10.45
N ASN A 229 -3.12 -23.25 10.43
CA ASN A 229 -4.13 -24.29 10.35
C ASN A 229 -3.74 -25.09 9.11
N PRO A 230 -3.21 -26.31 9.28
CA PRO A 230 -2.64 -27.05 8.15
C PRO A 230 -3.72 -27.29 7.10
N ALA A 231 -5.00 -27.29 7.53
CA ALA A 231 -6.20 -27.40 6.71
C ALA A 231 -6.43 -26.29 5.66
N MET A 232 -5.95 -25.06 5.86
CA MET A 232 -6.49 -23.88 5.14
C MET A 232 -5.47 -23.13 4.26
N ILE A 233 -4.35 -23.73 3.87
CA ILE A 233 -3.44 -23.11 2.89
C ILE A 233 -4.01 -23.34 1.48
N PRO A 234 -4.52 -22.29 0.78
CA PRO A 234 -4.98 -22.42 -0.59
C PRO A 234 -3.80 -22.72 -1.51
N ASP A 235 -4.07 -23.54 -2.53
CA ASP A 235 -3.06 -23.93 -3.51
C ASP A 235 -2.42 -22.68 -4.12
N GLN A 236 -1.11 -22.54 -3.93
CA GLN A 236 -0.36 -21.41 -4.41
C GLN A 236 -0.09 -21.60 -5.91
N PRO A 237 0.07 -20.52 -6.69
CA PRO A 237 0.46 -20.66 -8.09
C PRO A 237 1.76 -21.46 -8.20
N PRO A 238 1.97 -22.20 -9.31
CA PRO A 238 3.16 -23.01 -9.51
C PRO A 238 4.45 -22.26 -9.18
N ASN A 239 5.33 -22.93 -8.44
CA ASN A 239 6.62 -22.40 -8.02
C ASN A 239 7.62 -23.56 -8.02
N LYS A 240 8.89 -23.23 -8.23
CA LYS A 240 10.00 -24.18 -8.14
C LYS A 240 10.35 -24.57 -6.69
N ILE A 241 9.84 -23.83 -5.71
CA ILE A 241 10.04 -24.12 -4.28
C ILE A 241 8.74 -24.70 -3.73
N LEU A 242 8.87 -25.83 -3.03
CA LEU A 242 7.80 -26.48 -2.28
C LEU A 242 7.91 -26.13 -0.80
N PHE A 243 6.76 -25.88 -0.19
CA PHE A 243 6.57 -25.64 1.23
C PHE A 243 5.91 -26.87 1.86
N LEU A 244 6.66 -27.52 2.74
CA LEU A 244 6.23 -28.69 3.49
C LEU A 244 5.73 -28.22 4.85
N THR A 245 4.59 -28.76 5.24
CA THR A 245 3.96 -28.55 6.54
C THR A 245 3.55 -29.88 7.12
N ASN A 246 3.32 -29.91 8.44
CA ASN A 246 2.93 -31.11 9.16
C ASN A 246 4.02 -32.20 9.12
N LEU A 247 5.29 -31.78 9.15
CA LEU A 247 6.41 -32.70 9.33
C LEU A 247 6.49 -33.14 10.81
N PRO A 248 6.79 -34.41 11.10
CA PRO A 248 7.08 -34.85 12.46
C PRO A 248 8.40 -34.25 12.96
N GLU A 249 8.54 -34.07 14.28
CA GLU A 249 9.74 -33.46 14.90
C GLU A 249 11.02 -34.27 14.63
N ASP A 250 10.89 -35.58 14.42
CA ASP A 250 11.98 -36.48 14.05
C ASP A 250 12.34 -36.45 12.55
N SER A 251 11.72 -35.56 11.74
CA SER A 251 12.04 -35.46 10.31
C SER A 251 13.28 -34.62 10.07
N ASP A 252 14.36 -35.28 9.68
CA ASP A 252 15.60 -34.61 9.30
C ASP A 252 15.69 -34.31 7.80
N GLU A 253 16.57 -33.36 7.48
CA GLU A 253 16.91 -32.97 6.10
C GLU A 253 17.30 -34.18 5.25
N ALA A 254 18.15 -35.07 5.76
CA ALA A 254 18.64 -36.23 5.01
C ALA A 254 17.51 -37.16 4.51
N MET A 255 16.47 -37.36 5.33
CA MET A 255 15.32 -38.18 4.96
C MET A 255 14.46 -37.47 3.90
N LEU A 256 14.23 -36.17 4.06
CA LEU A 256 13.52 -35.36 3.07
C LEU A 256 14.29 -35.30 1.75
N SER A 257 15.61 -35.17 1.79
CA SER A 257 16.48 -35.24 0.62
C SER A 257 16.31 -36.57 -0.10
N MET A 258 16.35 -37.70 0.63
CA MET A 258 16.12 -39.02 0.03
C MET A 258 14.73 -39.14 -0.61
N LEU A 259 13.69 -38.59 0.03
CA LEU A 259 12.32 -38.64 -0.46
C LEU A 259 12.12 -37.75 -1.71
N PHE A 260 12.70 -36.56 -1.77
CA PHE A 260 12.50 -35.64 -2.89
C PHE A 260 13.50 -35.83 -4.03
N ASN A 261 14.65 -36.45 -3.79
CA ASN A 261 15.66 -36.76 -4.81
C ASN A 261 15.18 -37.83 -5.82
N GLN A 262 14.11 -38.58 -5.53
CA GLN A 262 13.49 -39.49 -6.52
C GLN A 262 12.85 -38.73 -7.70
N PHE A 263 12.59 -37.43 -7.54
CA PHE A 263 12.06 -36.57 -8.58
C PHE A 263 13.20 -35.81 -9.27
N SER A 264 13.17 -35.78 -10.59
CA SER A 264 14.17 -35.04 -11.38
C SER A 264 14.16 -33.56 -11.02
N GLY A 265 15.33 -32.95 -10.94
CA GLY A 265 15.47 -31.51 -10.70
C GLY A 265 15.47 -31.10 -9.23
N TYR A 266 15.55 -32.03 -8.28
CA TYR A 266 15.83 -31.73 -6.88
C TYR A 266 17.13 -30.90 -6.73
N ARG A 267 17.12 -29.85 -5.88
CA ARG A 267 18.30 -29.03 -5.58
C ARG A 267 18.71 -29.12 -4.11
N GLU A 268 17.86 -28.62 -3.21
CA GLU A 268 18.17 -28.54 -1.79
C GLU A 268 16.91 -28.64 -0.93
N VAL A 269 17.07 -29.16 0.29
CA VAL A 269 16.09 -29.04 1.37
C VAL A 269 16.61 -28.04 2.38
N ARG A 270 15.76 -27.13 2.81
CA ARG A 270 16.08 -26.15 3.85
C ARG A 270 15.05 -26.23 4.98
N MET A 271 15.52 -26.68 6.14
CA MET A 271 14.73 -26.69 7.37
C MET A 271 14.75 -25.31 8.04
N VAL A 272 13.70 -24.98 8.81
CA VAL A 272 13.60 -23.69 9.51
C VAL A 272 14.18 -23.83 10.92
N PRO A 273 15.19 -23.02 11.31
CA PRO A 273 15.73 -23.08 12.67
C PRO A 273 14.66 -22.69 13.69
N GLY A 274 14.44 -23.55 14.68
CA GLY A 274 13.39 -23.38 15.69
C GLY A 274 11.99 -23.86 15.28
N ARG A 275 11.83 -24.46 14.09
CA ARG A 275 10.58 -25.09 13.63
C ARG A 275 10.85 -26.33 12.76
N HIS A 276 10.75 -27.51 13.38
CA HIS A 276 10.96 -28.80 12.72
C HIS A 276 9.73 -29.33 11.97
N ASP A 277 8.56 -28.68 12.15
CA ASP A 277 7.30 -29.02 11.50
C ASP A 277 7.20 -28.50 10.05
N ILE A 278 8.18 -27.70 9.62
CA ILE A 278 8.18 -26.96 8.36
C ILE A 278 9.53 -27.11 7.65
N ALA A 279 9.49 -27.37 6.35
CA ALA A 279 10.67 -27.35 5.48
C ALA A 279 10.37 -26.74 4.11
N PHE A 280 11.41 -26.27 3.45
CA PHE A 280 11.37 -25.82 2.06
C PHE A 280 12.19 -26.76 1.19
N VAL A 281 11.69 -27.13 0.03
CA VAL A 281 12.44 -27.92 -0.95
C VAL A 281 12.51 -27.14 -2.25
N GLU A 282 13.71 -26.88 -2.77
CA GLU A 282 13.91 -26.21 -4.05
C GLU A 282 14.13 -27.24 -5.16
N PHE A 283 13.45 -27.02 -6.29
CA PHE A 283 13.65 -27.71 -7.56
C PHE A 283 14.21 -26.75 -8.63
N GLY A 284 14.73 -27.32 -9.70
CA GLY A 284 15.13 -26.59 -10.90
C GLY A 284 13.95 -25.88 -11.55
N ASN A 285 12.85 -26.61 -11.77
CA ASN A 285 11.68 -26.13 -12.49
C ASN A 285 10.37 -26.30 -11.72
N GLU A 286 9.37 -25.48 -12.05
CA GLU A 286 8.02 -25.58 -11.46
C GLU A 286 7.24 -26.83 -11.89
N ILE A 287 7.53 -27.35 -13.09
CA ILE A 287 6.91 -28.59 -13.60
C ILE A 287 7.38 -29.80 -12.78
N GLU A 288 8.68 -29.86 -12.48
CA GLU A 288 9.31 -30.89 -11.64
C GLU A 288 8.83 -30.79 -10.19
N ALA A 289 8.80 -29.59 -9.62
CA ALA A 289 8.23 -29.33 -8.30
C ALA A 289 6.75 -29.76 -8.23
N GLY A 290 6.00 -29.49 -9.30
CA GLY A 290 4.61 -29.93 -9.44
C GLY A 290 4.50 -31.46 -9.41
N ALA A 291 5.32 -32.19 -10.16
CA ALA A 291 5.32 -33.65 -10.14
C ALA A 291 5.63 -34.21 -8.74
N ALA A 292 6.65 -33.67 -8.06
CA ALA A 292 7.01 -34.04 -6.69
C ALA A 292 5.88 -33.76 -5.69
N LYS A 293 5.22 -32.59 -5.80
CA LYS A 293 4.04 -32.25 -4.99
C LYS A 293 2.94 -33.29 -5.16
N HIS A 294 2.54 -33.62 -6.39
CA HIS A 294 1.44 -34.57 -6.61
C HIS A 294 1.81 -36.01 -6.18
N GLY A 295 3.07 -36.42 -6.32
CA GLY A 295 3.52 -37.77 -5.94
C GLY A 295 3.70 -37.98 -4.43
N LEU A 296 4.03 -36.93 -3.68
CA LEU A 296 4.30 -37.02 -2.24
C LEU A 296 3.25 -36.32 -1.36
N GLN A 297 2.18 -35.79 -1.97
CA GLN A 297 1.10 -35.15 -1.21
C GLN A 297 0.43 -36.16 -0.29
N GLY A 298 0.39 -35.87 1.01
CA GLY A 298 -0.22 -36.76 2.00
C GLY A 298 0.64 -37.98 2.34
N PHE A 299 1.91 -38.04 1.90
CA PHE A 299 2.79 -39.15 2.23
C PHE A 299 3.00 -39.28 3.74
N ASN A 300 2.84 -40.48 4.27
CA ASN A 300 2.97 -40.75 5.70
C ASN A 300 4.42 -41.12 6.05
N ILE A 301 5.23 -40.12 6.38
CA ILE A 301 6.57 -40.35 6.95
C ILE A 301 6.46 -41.10 8.28
N ARG A 302 5.46 -40.75 9.10
CA ARG A 302 5.09 -41.43 10.35
C ARG A 302 3.62 -41.86 10.28
N PRO A 303 3.24 -43.04 10.81
CA PRO A 303 1.83 -43.42 10.93
C PRO A 303 1.04 -42.32 11.64
N GLY A 304 -0.04 -41.84 11.01
CA GLY A 304 -0.91 -40.80 11.58
C GLY A 304 -0.51 -39.34 11.34
N ARG A 305 0.64 -39.05 10.70
CA ARG A 305 1.02 -37.67 10.30
C ARG A 305 1.37 -37.59 8.81
N PRO A 306 0.37 -37.37 7.93
CA PRO A 306 0.61 -37.18 6.51
C PRO A 306 1.25 -35.82 6.25
N ILE A 307 2.32 -35.79 5.46
CA ILE A 307 2.96 -34.54 5.08
C ILE A 307 2.07 -33.76 4.13
N ARG A 308 2.10 -32.44 4.23
CA ARG A 308 1.32 -31.57 3.36
C ARG A 308 2.23 -30.64 2.59
N ILE A 309 2.21 -30.79 1.27
CA ILE A 309 3.05 -30.08 0.32
C ILE A 309 2.20 -29.03 -0.41
N THR A 310 2.71 -27.81 -0.46
CA THR A 310 2.11 -26.70 -1.22
C THR A 310 3.21 -25.97 -1.97
N PHE A 311 2.89 -25.24 -3.04
CA PHE A 311 3.89 -24.35 -3.62
C PHE A 311 4.23 -23.23 -2.62
N ALA A 312 5.51 -22.91 -2.51
CA ALA A 312 5.94 -21.82 -1.65
C ALA A 312 5.40 -20.49 -2.18
N LYS A 313 5.11 -19.57 -1.26
CA LYS A 313 4.71 -18.21 -1.63
C LYS A 313 5.87 -17.52 -2.34
N LYS A 314 5.54 -16.86 -3.46
CA LYS A 314 6.48 -16.05 -4.24
C LYS A 314 6.76 -14.70 -3.58
#